data_AF-A0A450V411-F1
#
_entry.id   AF-A0A450V411-F1
#
_cell.length_a   1.000
_cell.length_b   1.000
_cell.length_c   1.000
_cell.angle_alpha   90.00
_cell.angle_beta   90.00
_cell.angle_gamma   90.00
#
_symmetry.space_group_name_H-M   'P 1'
#
loop_
_entity.id
_entity.type
_entity.pdbx_description
1 polymer ?
#
loop_
_entity_poly.entity_id
_entity_poly.type
_entity_poly.pdbx_seq_one_letter_code
_entity_poly.pdbx_strand_id
1 'polypeptide(L)'
;MNRNPDFTTLSFDAIDFPAVGFDAWKAKVEKATGKTIEHLVSSTMEHIDVKSLYTKEDLSGFDYLDYVAGIPPYLRGPYPSMYVTKPWTVRQYAGFSTAEESNAFYRRNLAAGQMGLSIAFDLATNMSALRAKAERG
;
A
#
# COMPACT_ATOMS: atom_id res chain seq x y z
N MET A 1 49.41 3.29 -15.80
CA MET A 1 48.40 3.92 -16.69
C MET A 1 47.05 3.75 -16.02
N ASN A 2 46.49 4.83 -15.49
CA ASN A 2 45.24 4.79 -14.73
C ASN A 2 44.07 4.70 -15.72
N ARG A 3 43.45 3.52 -15.81
CA ARG A 3 42.34 3.20 -16.73
C ARG A 3 40.99 3.53 -16.08
N ASN A 4 40.85 4.72 -15.50
CA ASN A 4 39.57 5.14 -14.95
C ASN A 4 38.74 5.76 -16.10
N PRO A 5 37.57 5.19 -16.44
CA PRO A 5 36.71 5.77 -17.47
C PRO A 5 36.18 7.15 -17.04
N ASP A 6 36.11 8.08 -17.98
CA ASP A 6 35.54 9.41 -17.78
C ASP A 6 34.03 9.41 -18.05
N PHE A 7 33.25 9.35 -16.98
CA PHE A 7 31.79 9.29 -17.03
C PHE A 7 31.12 10.59 -17.47
N THR A 8 31.85 11.71 -17.59
CA THR A 8 31.29 12.97 -18.12
C THR A 8 31.10 12.95 -19.64
N THR A 9 31.78 12.03 -20.32
CA THR A 9 31.75 11.86 -21.79
C THR A 9 30.88 10.69 -22.26
N LEU A 10 30.39 9.87 -21.33
CA LEU A 10 29.56 8.71 -21.63
C LEU A 10 28.08 9.11 -21.70
N SER A 11 27.43 8.83 -22.82
CA SER A 11 25.98 9.00 -22.96
C SER A 11 25.25 8.01 -22.05
N PHE A 12 24.15 8.45 -21.43
CA PHE A 12 23.24 7.57 -20.70
C PHE A 12 22.68 6.45 -21.60
N ASP A 13 22.47 6.75 -22.88
CA ASP A 13 21.97 5.81 -23.89
C ASP A 13 23.08 4.97 -24.54
N ALA A 14 24.34 5.06 -24.06
CA ALA A 14 25.46 4.31 -24.64
C ALA A 14 25.39 2.80 -24.40
N ILE A 15 24.45 2.34 -23.56
CA ILE A 15 24.23 0.93 -23.25
C ILE A 15 22.85 0.54 -23.75
N ASP A 16 22.81 -0.31 -24.78
CA ASP A 16 21.59 -0.99 -25.19
C ASP A 16 21.30 -2.13 -24.18
N PHE A 17 20.14 -2.05 -23.54
CA PHE A 17 19.63 -3.12 -22.68
C PHE A 17 18.68 -3.97 -23.53
N PRO A 18 19.15 -5.09 -24.11
CA PRO A 18 18.30 -5.89 -24.98
C PRO A 18 17.08 -6.37 -24.20
N ALA A 19 15.90 -6.18 -24.77
CA ALA A 19 14.65 -6.68 -24.19
C ALA A 19 14.75 -8.21 -24.02
N VAL A 20 14.77 -8.68 -22.77
CA VAL A 20 14.75 -10.11 -22.48
C VAL A 20 13.31 -10.58 -22.61
N GLY A 21 13.04 -11.44 -23.60
CA GLY A 21 11.73 -12.05 -23.77
C GLY A 21 11.35 -12.97 -22.61
N PHE A 22 10.05 -13.17 -22.40
CA PHE A 22 9.50 -14.01 -21.32
C PHE A 22 10.10 -15.42 -21.31
N ASP A 23 10.31 -16.04 -22.47
CA ASP A 23 10.88 -17.39 -22.56
C ASP A 23 12.33 -17.46 -22.08
N ALA A 24 13.14 -16.45 -22.43
CA ALA A 24 14.53 -16.37 -21.98
C ALA A 24 14.60 -16.12 -20.46
N TRP A 25 13.66 -15.36 -19.91
CA TRP A 25 13.51 -15.21 -18.46
C TRP A 25 13.07 -16.52 -17.81
N LYS A 26 12.03 -17.18 -18.33
CA LYS A 26 11.50 -18.47 -17.85
C LYS A 26 12.61 -19.51 -17.75
N ALA A 27 13.36 -19.71 -18.84
CA ALA A 27 14.45 -20.67 -18.88
C ALA A 27 15.53 -20.39 -17.82
N LYS A 28 15.83 -19.11 -17.54
CA LYS A 28 16.79 -18.73 -16.50
C LYS A 28 16.25 -19.02 -15.10
N VAL A 29 14.99 -18.72 -14.84
CA VAL A 29 14.36 -18.96 -13.53
C VAL A 29 14.25 -20.45 -13.24
N GLU A 30 13.80 -21.25 -14.21
CA GLU A 30 13.68 -22.70 -14.03
C GLU A 30 15.06 -23.34 -13.83
N LYS A 31 16.08 -22.89 -14.57
CA LYS A 31 17.47 -23.32 -14.37
C LYS A 31 18.00 -22.94 -12.99
N ALA A 32 17.69 -21.75 -12.48
CA ALA A 32 18.20 -21.26 -11.21
C ALA A 32 17.49 -21.89 -9.99
N THR A 33 16.20 -22.18 -10.12
CA THR A 33 15.37 -22.70 -9.01
C THR A 33 15.22 -24.21 -9.02
N GLY A 34 15.46 -24.87 -10.16
CA GLY A 34 15.20 -26.29 -10.37
C GLY A 34 13.71 -26.65 -10.36
N LYS A 35 12.81 -25.65 -10.44
CA LYS A 35 11.35 -25.81 -10.42
C LYS A 35 10.76 -25.16 -11.67
N THR A 36 9.61 -25.64 -12.14
CA THR A 36 8.86 -24.96 -13.19
C THR A 36 8.19 -23.70 -12.64
N ILE A 37 7.85 -22.76 -13.50
CA ILE A 37 7.19 -21.51 -13.08
C ILE A 37 5.83 -21.74 -12.40
N GLU A 38 5.11 -22.81 -12.76
CA GLU A 38 3.83 -23.17 -12.17
C GLU A 38 3.99 -23.58 -10.71
N HIS A 39 5.11 -24.22 -10.36
CA HIS A 39 5.47 -24.56 -8.98
C HIS A 39 5.94 -23.36 -8.15
N LEU A 40 6.12 -22.19 -8.77
CA LEU A 40 6.50 -20.94 -8.10
C LEU A 40 5.30 -20.01 -7.83
N VAL A 41 4.09 -20.44 -8.21
CA VAL A 41 2.85 -19.75 -7.87
C VAL A 41 2.60 -19.88 -6.37
N SER A 42 2.25 -18.77 -5.73
CA SER A 42 1.93 -18.71 -4.31
C SER A 42 0.48 -18.30 -4.12
N SER A 43 -0.30 -19.12 -3.41
CA SER A 43 -1.69 -18.80 -3.09
C SER A 43 -1.76 -17.94 -1.83
N THR A 44 -2.53 -16.84 -1.88
CA THR A 44 -2.80 -16.00 -0.70
C THR A 44 -3.88 -16.62 0.20
N MET A 45 -4.11 -16.01 1.37
CA MET A 45 -5.19 -16.41 2.29
C MET A 45 -6.59 -16.24 1.68
N GLU A 46 -6.70 -15.41 0.65
CA GLU A 46 -7.91 -15.17 -0.13
C GLU A 46 -8.08 -16.17 -1.28
N HIS A 47 -7.23 -17.20 -1.36
CA HIS A 47 -7.22 -18.21 -2.44
C HIS A 47 -6.94 -17.60 -3.83
N ILE A 48 -6.11 -16.56 -3.88
CA ILE A 48 -5.64 -15.95 -5.14
C ILE A 48 -4.25 -16.48 -5.45
N ASP A 49 -4.10 -17.06 -6.64
CA ASP A 49 -2.83 -17.57 -7.13
C ASP A 49 -1.97 -16.43 -7.69
N VAL A 50 -0.86 -16.13 -7.00
CA VAL A 50 0.06 -15.05 -7.36
C VAL A 50 1.18 -15.61 -8.23
N LYS A 51 1.25 -15.15 -9.48
CA LYS A 51 2.34 -15.45 -10.41
C LYS A 51 3.66 -14.83 -9.95
N SER A 52 4.79 -15.46 -10.28
CA SER A 52 6.12 -14.95 -9.92
C SER A 52 6.57 -13.74 -10.76
N LEU A 53 5.91 -13.49 -11.90
CA LEU A 53 6.11 -12.33 -12.75
C LEU A 53 4.77 -11.96 -13.40
N TYR A 54 4.50 -10.67 -13.46
CA TYR A 54 3.39 -10.10 -14.22
C TYR A 54 3.94 -9.23 -15.34
N THR A 55 3.31 -9.30 -16.51
CA THR A 55 3.71 -8.57 -17.72
C THR A 55 2.57 -7.70 -18.25
N LYS A 56 2.81 -6.98 -19.35
CA LYS A 56 1.79 -6.12 -19.98
C LYS A 56 0.59 -6.95 -20.46
N GLU A 57 0.81 -8.20 -20.84
CA GLU A 57 -0.21 -9.15 -21.26
C GLU A 57 -1.22 -9.44 -20.12
N ASP A 58 -0.78 -9.43 -18.85
CA ASP A 58 -1.66 -9.62 -17.69
C ASP A 58 -2.61 -8.44 -17.44
N LEU A 59 -2.35 -7.30 -18.05
CA LEU A 59 -3.22 -6.11 -18.01
C LEU A 59 -4.29 -6.14 -19.12
N SER A 60 -4.25 -7.13 -20.02
CA SER A 60 -5.20 -7.22 -21.12
C SER A 60 -6.64 -7.43 -20.61
N GLY A 61 -7.58 -6.66 -21.19
CA GLY A 61 -8.99 -6.72 -20.80
C GLY A 61 -9.36 -5.92 -19.55
N PHE A 62 -8.44 -5.12 -18.99
CA PHE A 62 -8.79 -4.21 -17.89
C PHE A 62 -9.34 -2.89 -18.44
N ASP A 63 -10.65 -2.69 -18.31
CA ASP A 63 -11.33 -1.47 -18.76
C ASP A 63 -11.03 -0.24 -17.87
N TYR A 64 -10.29 -0.42 -16.78
CA TYR A 64 -10.13 0.59 -15.74
C TYR A 64 -8.74 1.22 -15.63
N LEU A 65 -7.84 0.92 -16.58
CA LEU A 65 -6.46 1.41 -16.54
C LEU A 65 -6.36 2.92 -16.73
N ASP A 66 -7.29 3.53 -17.47
CA ASP A 66 -7.25 4.96 -17.83
C ASP A 66 -8.02 5.86 -16.85
N TYR A 67 -8.56 5.31 -15.75
CA TYR A 67 -9.28 6.11 -14.76
C TYR A 67 -8.35 7.06 -14.00
N VAL A 68 -8.93 8.16 -13.51
CA VAL A 68 -8.25 9.17 -12.69
C VAL A 68 -8.86 9.24 -11.29
N ALA A 69 -8.11 9.79 -10.33
CA ALA A 69 -8.60 10.00 -8.98
C ALA A 69 -9.69 11.10 -8.96
N GLY A 70 -10.62 11.01 -8.00
CA GLY A 70 -11.67 12.02 -7.81
C GLY A 70 -12.85 11.95 -8.78
N ILE A 71 -12.89 10.96 -9.67
CA ILE A 71 -14.01 10.72 -10.60
C ILE A 71 -14.55 9.30 -10.36
N PRO A 72 -15.88 9.09 -10.29
CA PRO A 72 -16.46 7.76 -10.19
C PRO A 72 -15.89 6.78 -11.23
N PRO A 73 -15.65 5.51 -10.86
CA PRO A 73 -15.94 4.85 -9.58
C PRO A 73 -14.80 4.95 -8.56
N TYR A 74 -13.92 5.94 -8.67
CA TYR A 74 -12.89 6.28 -7.67
C TYR A 74 -11.81 5.21 -7.44
N LEU A 75 -11.50 4.39 -8.45
CA LEU A 75 -10.50 3.31 -8.35
C LEU A 75 -9.09 3.82 -7.98
N ARG A 76 -8.78 5.08 -8.34
CA ARG A 76 -7.51 5.73 -7.99
C ARG A 76 -7.59 6.68 -6.80
N GLY A 77 -8.71 6.64 -6.07
CA GLY A 77 -8.96 7.44 -4.88
C GLY A 77 -10.10 8.45 -5.04
N PRO A 78 -10.72 8.88 -3.93
CA PRO A 78 -11.92 9.72 -3.93
C PRO A 78 -11.66 11.21 -4.21
N TYR A 79 -10.42 11.68 -4.16
CA TYR A 79 -10.08 13.09 -4.35
C TYR A 79 -9.08 13.28 -5.52
N PRO A 80 -9.22 14.29 -6.38
CA PRO A 80 -8.38 14.43 -7.58
C PRO A 80 -6.88 14.52 -7.30
N SER A 81 -6.49 15.21 -6.23
CA SER A 81 -5.09 15.46 -5.87
C SER A 81 -4.55 14.50 -4.82
N MET A 82 -5.41 13.68 -4.19
CA MET A 82 -5.07 12.78 -3.08
C MET A 82 -4.04 13.41 -2.11
N TYR A 83 -2.97 12.66 -1.81
CA TYR A 83 -1.96 13.04 -0.83
C TYR A 83 -0.94 14.06 -1.32
N VAL A 84 -0.99 14.46 -2.60
CA VAL A 84 -0.12 15.54 -3.12
C VAL A 84 -0.46 16.87 -2.44
N THR A 85 -1.75 17.11 -2.17
CA THR A 85 -2.21 18.36 -1.52
C THR A 85 -2.49 18.20 -0.03
N LYS A 86 -3.05 17.06 0.39
CA LYS A 86 -3.43 16.82 1.78
C LYS A 86 -3.12 15.37 2.14
N PRO A 87 -2.10 15.10 2.97
CA PRO A 87 -1.78 13.75 3.38
C PRO A 87 -2.93 13.14 4.20
N TRP A 88 -2.92 11.81 4.35
CA TRP A 88 -3.86 11.14 5.23
C TRP A 88 -3.71 11.66 6.66
N THR A 89 -4.82 11.69 7.41
CA THR A 89 -4.79 12.16 8.80
C THR A 89 -4.12 11.12 9.68
N VAL A 90 -3.03 11.48 10.34
CA VAL A 90 -2.48 10.67 11.43
C VAL A 90 -3.45 10.71 12.60
N ARG A 91 -4.15 9.59 12.82
CA ARG A 91 -5.22 9.45 13.81
C ARG A 91 -4.97 8.23 14.69
N GLN A 92 -4.19 8.42 15.75
CA GLN A 92 -3.89 7.36 16.70
C GLN A 92 -5.14 7.05 17.54
N TYR A 93 -5.50 5.76 17.61
CA TYR A 93 -6.50 5.25 18.55
C TYR A 93 -5.87 5.16 19.94
N ALA A 94 -6.46 5.88 20.90
CA ALA A 94 -5.97 5.96 22.27
C ALA A 94 -7.10 6.30 23.25
N GLY A 95 -6.91 5.88 24.49
CA GLY A 95 -7.82 6.14 25.61
C GLY A 95 -7.54 5.11 26.71
N PHE A 96 -7.23 5.58 27.92
CA PHE A 96 -6.96 4.72 29.07
C PHE A 96 -7.17 5.47 30.38
N SER A 97 -7.51 4.72 31.43
CA SER A 97 -7.73 5.25 32.78
C SER A 97 -8.85 6.30 32.83
N THR A 98 -8.59 7.49 33.38
CA THR A 98 -9.58 8.56 33.55
C THR A 98 -9.67 9.49 32.34
N ALA A 99 -10.74 10.29 32.27
CA ALA A 99 -10.93 11.26 31.20
C ALA A 99 -9.84 12.35 31.20
N GLU A 100 -9.40 12.76 32.39
CA GLU A 100 -8.36 13.76 32.60
C GLU A 100 -7.00 13.28 32.08
N GLU A 101 -6.62 12.05 32.43
CA GLU A 101 -5.36 11.44 31.99
C GLU A 101 -5.35 11.20 30.47
N SER A 102 -6.46 10.72 29.93
CA SER A 102 -6.65 10.57 28.49
C SER A 102 -6.55 11.92 27.76
N ASN A 103 -7.16 12.99 28.29
CA ASN A 103 -7.05 14.34 27.71
C ASN A 103 -5.60 14.86 27.75
N ALA A 104 -4.90 14.70 28.88
CA ALA A 104 -3.50 15.09 28.97
C ALA A 104 -2.64 14.33 27.95
N PHE A 105 -2.91 13.04 27.74
CA PHE A 105 -2.27 12.22 26.71
C PHE A 105 -2.58 12.73 25.29
N TYR A 106 -3.84 13.02 24.96
CA TYR A 106 -4.22 13.56 23.66
C TYR A 106 -3.52 14.87 23.33
N ARG A 107 -3.43 15.79 24.30
CA ARG A 107 -2.74 17.08 24.11
C ARG A 107 -1.25 16.90 23.81
N ARG A 108 -0.59 15.96 24.48
CA ARG A 108 0.82 15.62 24.19
C ARG A 108 0.98 15.09 22.77
N ASN A 109 0.09 14.21 22.33
CA ASN A 109 0.19 13.66 20.97
C ASN A 109 -0.10 14.70 19.89
N LEU A 110 -1.07 15.59 20.11
CA LEU A 110 -1.34 16.71 19.20
C LEU A 110 -0.11 17.61 19.08
N ALA A 111 0.54 17.93 20.20
CA ALA A 111 1.81 18.68 20.20
C ALA A 111 2.95 17.93 19.50
N ALA A 112 2.92 16.59 19.49
CA ALA A 112 3.89 15.72 18.81
C ALA A 112 3.53 15.41 17.34
N GLY A 113 2.50 16.04 16.77
CA GLY A 113 2.16 15.92 15.34
C GLY A 113 0.98 15.01 15.00
N GLN A 114 0.25 14.48 15.99
CA GLN A 114 -1.06 13.85 15.74
C GLN A 114 -2.03 14.90 15.20
N MET A 115 -2.79 14.56 14.15
CA MET A 115 -3.69 15.51 13.48
C MET A 115 -5.17 15.29 13.83
N GLY A 116 -5.55 14.08 14.24
CA GLY A 116 -6.92 13.77 14.63
C GLY A 116 -6.97 12.85 15.83
N LEU A 117 -7.97 13.04 16.70
CA LEU A 117 -8.20 12.17 17.86
C LEU A 117 -9.08 10.98 17.50
N SER A 118 -8.81 9.81 18.09
CA SER A 118 -9.67 8.63 18.02
C SER A 118 -9.70 7.99 19.41
N ILE A 119 -10.88 8.00 20.02
CA ILE A 119 -11.05 7.73 21.46
C ILE A 119 -11.39 6.26 21.67
N ALA A 120 -10.60 5.57 22.47
CA ALA A 120 -10.92 4.25 22.97
C ALA A 120 -11.75 4.35 24.25
N PHE A 121 -12.95 3.78 24.22
CA PHE A 121 -13.80 3.64 25.40
C PHE A 121 -13.60 2.26 26.05
N ASP A 122 -13.78 2.20 27.37
CA ASP A 122 -13.77 0.92 28.08
C ASP A 122 -14.96 0.03 27.71
N LEU A 123 -14.89 -1.24 28.08
CA LEU A 123 -15.93 -2.20 27.74
C LEU A 123 -17.26 -1.84 28.40
N ALA A 124 -17.25 -1.35 29.64
CA ALA A 124 -18.46 -0.98 30.35
C ALA A 124 -19.24 0.14 29.63
N THR A 125 -18.53 1.18 29.17
CA THR A 125 -19.11 2.29 28.39
C THR A 125 -19.68 1.79 27.06
N ASN A 126 -18.93 0.95 26.34
CA ASN A 126 -19.40 0.36 25.07
C ASN A 126 -20.67 -0.47 25.27
N MET A 127 -20.69 -1.35 26.28
CA MET A 127 -21.83 -2.22 26.55
C MET A 127 -23.05 -1.46 27.06
N SER A 128 -22.85 -0.42 27.87
CA SER A 128 -23.94 0.44 28.36
C SER A 128 -24.61 1.20 27.22
N ALA A 129 -23.82 1.74 26.29
CA ALA A 129 -24.34 2.39 25.09
C ALA A 129 -25.12 1.42 24.19
N LEU A 130 -24.66 0.18 24.04
CA LEU A 130 -25.38 -0.86 23.30
C LEU A 130 -26.72 -1.24 23.94
N ARG A 131 -26.76 -1.42 25.26
CA ARG A 131 -28.00 -1.70 26.00
C ARG A 131 -29.03 -0.58 25.85
N ALA A 132 -28.60 0.67 26.03
CA ALA A 132 -29.47 1.83 25.86
C ALA A 132 -30.00 2.00 24.43
N LYS A 133 -29.32 1.46 23.41
CA LYS A 133 -29.78 1.45 22.02
C LYS A 133 -30.79 0.33 21.76
N ALA A 134 -30.64 -0.82 22.41
CA ALA A 134 -31.57 -1.94 22.31
C ALA A 134 -32.92 -1.65 22.97
N GLU A 135 -32.95 -0.83 24.04
CA GLU A 135 -34.18 -0.44 24.74
C GLU A 135 -35.00 0.65 24.01
N ARG A 136 -34.43 1.26 22.96
CA ARG A 136 -35.08 2.34 22.16
C ARG A 136 -35.61 1.87 20.80
N GLY A 137 -35.52 0.58 20.50
CA GLY A 137 -36.08 -0.06 19.30
C GLY A 137 -37.23 -0.96 19.66
#